data_AF-A0A6N7I3Q0-F1
#
_entry.id   AF-A0A6N7I3Q0-F1
#
_cell.length_a   1.000
_cell.length_b   1.000
_cell.length_c   1.000
_cell.angle_alpha   90.00
_cell.angle_beta   90.00
_cell.angle_gamma   90.00
#
_symmetry.space_group_name_H-M   'P 1'
#
loop_
_entity.id
_entity.type
_entity.pdbx_description
1 polymer ?
#
loop_
_entity_poly.entity_id
_entity_poly.type
_entity_poly.pdbx_seq_one_letter_code
_entity_poly.pdbx_strand_id
1 'polypeptide(L)' 'MATTIPIPVNFRLPDGWQAAAPDEVGAPGAAFVALHPASRTDFTANITISGEYRPDEAALTDIADES' A
#
# COMPACT_ATOMS: atom_id res chain seq x y z
N MET A 1 1.06 3.67 13.30
CA MET A 1 1.29 4.94 12.59
C MET A 1 1.51 4.61 11.13
N ALA A 2 0.72 5.17 10.23
CA ALA A 2 0.94 5.05 8.79
C ALA A 2 2.34 5.58 8.42
N THR A 3 3.04 4.88 7.53
CA THR A 3 4.32 5.34 7.00
C THR A 3 4.08 6.43 5.95
N THR A 4 5.04 7.31 5.75
CA THR A 4 4.92 8.36 4.73
C THR A 4 5.71 7.96 3.49
N ILE A 5 5.08 8.02 2.31
CA ILE A 5 5.79 7.86 1.04
C ILE A 5 6.75 9.06 0.88
N PRO A 6 8.04 8.85 0.52
CA PRO A 6 9.03 9.91 0.44
C PRO A 6 8.78 10.92 -0.70
N ILE A 7 7.88 10.59 -1.61
CA ILE A 7 7.47 11.45 -2.72
C ILE A 7 5.94 11.66 -2.70
N PRO A 8 5.44 12.82 -3.16
CA PRO A 8 4.01 13.03 -3.32
C PRO A 8 3.44 12.06 -4.37
N VAL A 9 2.39 11.31 -4.01
CA VAL A 9 1.69 10.40 -4.92
C VAL A 9 0.19 10.71 -4.87
N ASN A 10 -0.45 10.75 -6.03
CA ASN A 10 -1.89 10.87 -6.16
C ASN A 10 -2.40 9.69 -6.99
N PHE A 11 -3.47 9.06 -6.52
CA PHE A 11 -4.13 7.95 -7.19
C PHE A 11 -5.64 8.09 -7.05
N ARG A 12 -6.36 7.55 -8.02
CA ARG A 12 -7.82 7.42 -7.96
C ARG A 12 -8.17 6.01 -7.57
N LEU A 13 -9.07 5.90 -6.60
CA LEU A 13 -9.64 4.61 -6.25
C LEU A 13 -10.64 4.17 -7.33
N PRO A 14 -10.67 2.87 -7.68
CA PRO A 14 -11.74 2.34 -8.51
C PRO A 14 -13.09 2.43 -7.78
N ASP A 15 -14.18 2.36 -8.54
CA ASP A 15 -15.52 2.39 -7.95
C ASP A 15 -15.74 1.25 -6.95
N GLY A 16 -16.42 1.55 -5.85
CA GLY A 16 -16.69 0.59 -4.77
C GLY A 16 -15.53 0.37 -3.79
N TRP A 17 -14.36 0.97 -4.01
CA TRP A 17 -13.25 0.93 -3.06
C TRP A 17 -13.34 2.05 -2.03
N GLN A 18 -12.95 1.74 -0.78
CA GLN A 18 -13.01 2.67 0.34
C GLN A 18 -11.68 2.70 1.09
N ALA A 19 -11.17 3.89 1.36
CA ALA A 19 -9.98 4.07 2.19
C ALA A 19 -10.23 3.58 3.62
N ALA A 20 -9.23 2.96 4.21
CA ALA A 20 -9.22 2.56 5.61
C ALA A 20 -7.90 2.97 6.25
N ALA A 21 -7.90 3.25 7.55
CA ALA A 21 -6.67 3.55 8.26
C ALA A 21 -5.80 2.28 8.32
N PRO A 22 -4.52 2.31 7.89
CA PRO A 22 -3.65 1.12 7.87
C PRO A 22 -3.56 0.41 9.23
N ASP A 23 -3.53 1.18 10.32
CA ASP A 23 -3.45 0.66 11.69
C ASP A 23 -4.74 -0.10 12.10
N GLU A 24 -5.91 0.29 11.59
CA GLU A 24 -7.20 -0.35 11.91
C GLU A 24 -7.41 -1.68 11.16
N VAL A 25 -6.67 -1.88 10.06
CA VAL A 25 -6.80 -3.05 9.17
C VAL A 25 -5.60 -3.98 9.24
N GLY A 26 -4.75 -3.83 10.26
CA GLY A 26 -3.62 -4.72 10.50
C GLY A 26 -2.46 -4.57 9.51
N ALA A 27 -2.30 -3.40 8.88
CA ALA A 27 -1.19 -3.08 7.98
C ALA A 27 -0.28 -1.97 8.55
N PRO A 28 0.29 -2.13 9.76
CA PRO A 28 1.25 -1.16 10.31
C PRO A 28 2.50 -1.17 9.42
N GLY A 29 2.78 -0.06 8.74
CA GLY A 29 3.86 0.03 7.75
C GLY A 29 3.40 0.39 6.35
N ALA A 30 2.10 0.29 6.07
CA ALA A 30 1.52 0.88 4.88
C ALA A 30 1.30 2.40 5.07
N ALA A 31 1.48 3.13 3.99
CA ALA A 31 1.16 4.55 3.91
C ALA A 31 -0.32 4.78 3.63
N PHE A 32 -0.95 3.86 2.90
CA PHE A 32 -2.36 3.93 2.57
C PHE A 32 -2.92 2.53 2.33
N VAL A 33 -4.18 2.31 2.72
CA VAL A 33 -4.93 1.10 2.40
C VAL A 33 -6.33 1.48 1.90
N ALA A 34 -6.79 0.81 0.85
CA ALA A 34 -8.20 0.79 0.47
C ALA A 34 -8.71 -0.65 0.43
N LEU A 35 -9.97 -0.84 0.79
CA LEU A 35 -10.66 -2.12 0.82
C LEU A 35 -11.84 -2.09 -0.16
N HIS A 36 -12.19 -3.24 -0.72
CA HIS A 36 -13.41 -3.42 -1.49
C HIS A 36 -14.49 -4.12 -0.63
N PRO A 37 -15.46 -3.41 -0.03
CA PRO A 37 -16.37 -3.99 0.96
C PRO A 37 -17.20 -5.17 0.44
N ALA A 38 -17.53 -5.18 -0.86
CA ALA A 38 -18.27 -6.28 -1.47
C ALA A 38 -17.47 -7.60 -1.57
N SER A 39 -16.16 -7.58 -1.33
CA SER A 39 -15.33 -8.79 -1.29
C SER A 39 -15.26 -9.46 0.08
N ARG A 40 -15.86 -8.87 1.14
CA ARG A 40 -15.78 -9.32 2.54
C ARG A 40 -16.45 -10.70 2.77
N THR A 41 -15.74 -11.73 2.34
CA THR A 41 -15.99 -13.14 2.65
C THR A 41 -14.81 -13.61 3.51
N ASP A 42 -14.00 -14.57 3.04
CA ASP A 42 -12.81 -15.06 3.74
C ASP A 42 -11.59 -14.15 3.54
N PHE A 43 -11.56 -13.40 2.44
CA PHE A 43 -10.52 -12.42 2.13
C PHE A 43 -11.15 -11.12 1.65
N THR A 44 -10.73 -9.99 2.23
CA THR A 44 -11.12 -8.67 1.72
C THR A 44 -10.06 -8.18 0.75
N ALA A 45 -10.44 -8.00 -0.51
CA ALA A 45 -9.59 -7.40 -1.51
C ALA A 45 -9.13 -6.01 -1.05
N ASN A 46 -7.82 -5.79 -1.11
CA ASN A 46 -7.17 -4.59 -0.64
C ASN A 46 -6.21 -4.02 -1.70
N ILE A 47 -6.07 -2.71 -1.71
CA ILE A 47 -5.01 -1.97 -2.39
C ILE A 47 -4.18 -1.35 -1.28
N THR A 48 -2.93 -1.77 -1.16
CA THR A 48 -2.00 -1.31 -0.14
C THR A 48 -0.85 -0.58 -0.80
N ILE A 49 -0.52 0.61 -0.28
CA ILE A 49 0.58 1.42 -0.78
C ILE A 49 1.56 1.63 0.35
N SER A 50 2.81 1.26 0.11
CA SER A 50 3.96 1.50 0.96
C SER A 50 5.12 2.01 0.10
N GLY A 51 6.10 2.63 0.73
CA GLY A 51 7.29 3.08 0.04
C GLY A 51 8.34 3.53 1.04
N GLU A 52 9.59 3.29 0.69
CA GLU A 52 10.74 3.71 1.47
C GLU A 52 11.78 4.34 0.55
N TYR A 53 12.63 5.18 1.14
CA TYR A 53 13.77 5.72 0.42
C TYR A 53 14.94 4.74 0.53
N ARG A 54 15.38 4.21 -0.60
CA ARG A 54 16.55 3.32 -0.69
C ARG A 54 17.77 4.15 -1.15
N PRO A 55 18.82 4.29 -0.32
CA PRO A 55 19.95 5.17 -0.61
C PRO A 55 21.13 4.49 -1.36
N ASP A 56 21.01 3.22 -1.73
CA ASP A 56 22.07 2.48 -2.41
C ASP A 56 22.03 2.63 -3.94
N GLU A 57 23.01 2.05 -4.62
CA GLU A 57 23.16 2.11 -6.08
C GLU A 57 22.55 0.88 -6.79
N ALA A 58 21.69 0.10 -6.12
CA ALA A 58 21.08 -1.09 -6.70
C ALA A 58 20.20 -0.73 -7.91
N ALA A 59 20.28 -1.50 -9.00
CA ALA A 59 19.42 -1.27 -10.15
C ALA A 59 17.99 -1.72 -9.86
N LEU A 60 16.99 -1.11 -10.51
CA LEU A 60 15.58 -1.46 -10.31
C LEU A 60 15.28 -2.95 -10.55
N THR A 61 16.00 -3.58 -11.48
CA THR A 61 15.87 -5.03 -11.74
C THR A 61 16.38 -5.86 -10.59
N ASP A 62 17.53 -5.48 -10.00
CA ASP A 62 18.10 -6.19 -8.85
C ASP A 62 17.16 -6.09 -7.65
N ILE A 63 16.59 -4.90 -7.41
CA ILE A 63 15.60 -4.67 -6.34
C ILE A 63 14.35 -5.55 -6.54
N ALA A 64 13.87 -5.69 -7.78
CA ALA A 64 12.70 -6.51 -8.08
C ALA A 64 12.96 -8.01 -7.87
N ASP A 65 14.20 -8.46 -8.06
CA ASP A 65 14.61 -9.85 -7.88
C ASP A 65 14.84 -10.24 -6.40
N GLU A 66 14.84 -9.29 -5.44
CA GLU A 66 15.04 -9.54 -4.00
C GLU A 66 13.86 -10.24 -3.28
N SER A 67 12.89 -10.82 -4.01
CA SER A 67 11.65 -11.43 -3.46
C SER A 67 11.72 -12.93 -3.18
#